data_AF-A0A8S3R8E7-F1
#
_entry.id   AF-A0A8S3R8E7-F1
#
_cell.length_a   1.000
_cell.length_b   1.000
_cell.length_c   1.000
_cell.angle_alpha   90.00
_cell.angle_beta   90.00
_cell.angle_gamma   90.00
#
_symmetry.space_group_name_H-M   'P 1'
#
loop_
_entity.id
_entity.type
_entity.pdbx_description
1 polymer ?
#
loop_
_entity_poly.entity_id
_entity_poly.type
_entity_poly.pdbx_seq_one_letter_code
_entity_poly.pdbx_strand_id
1 'polypeptide(L)'
;MIDQVTKLENNGVSATFLGEKQTDKSIPARIIEGEFSIVFSSPEAVLNKGPWRRCITQGVFHDNLKAVVIDEAHCITQWGGEFRKEYSHLGELRSVVPKTTFVTLTATATRSIKKDIMKTLDMDMKKTCIISVIPERPNLSYYVQKSSKNLADLDWLINDLLKFEKSTKKTIIYCRNIVSCSNLYEYFRLSLDDRSESLDNRLIGMFHRSTADINKSHVLDEFQKLDNIPDIERVIHWGGPRGLEQFSQESGRAGRDGRSAVSIIYFSGYDLAKGNCSEEVREFCKTEDCLRNTLCAYFQLDTSGYSVIKPDPPCTCCSNCKLKCVCGFCSESQFLGRELDNSSVLDEDFNTGIKRDLTLEQRRLLRENLLDYKECLIEEESELSCELEDFALDYIVKNAPYLLCEDDVISLGLVSPELAADILTLIEEV
;
A
#
# COMPACT_ATOMS: atom_id res chain seq x y z
N MET A 1 -8.67 4.91 18.53
CA MET A 1 -8.64 5.05 20.01
C MET A 1 -10.04 4.99 20.60
N ILE A 2 -10.98 5.85 20.17
CA ILE A 2 -12.38 5.81 20.64
C ILE A 2 -12.99 4.43 20.44
N ASP A 3 -12.83 3.82 19.27
CA ASP A 3 -13.40 2.49 18.98
C ASP A 3 -12.85 1.39 19.89
N GLN A 4 -11.55 1.48 20.23
CA GLN A 4 -10.89 0.55 21.17
C GLN A 4 -11.42 0.73 22.59
N VAL A 5 -11.65 1.97 23.03
CA VAL A 5 -12.27 2.27 24.34
C VAL A 5 -13.68 1.70 24.38
N THR A 6 -14.53 2.04 23.41
CA THR A 6 -15.92 1.53 23.32
C THR A 6 -15.96 0.01 23.32
N LYS A 7 -15.04 -0.64 22.58
CA LYS A 7 -14.95 -2.10 22.53
C LYS A 7 -14.56 -2.71 23.88
N LEU A 8 -13.65 -2.09 24.62
CA LEU A 8 -13.26 -2.56 25.95
C LEU A 8 -14.37 -2.37 26.97
N GLU A 9 -15.04 -1.21 26.96
CA GLU A 9 -16.17 -0.93 27.83
C GLU A 9 -17.32 -1.92 27.60
N ASN A 10 -17.64 -2.22 26.33
CA ASN A 10 -18.64 -3.23 25.97
C ASN A 10 -18.29 -4.65 26.47
N ASN A 11 -17.00 -4.93 26.71
CA ASN A 11 -16.52 -6.18 27.29
C ASN A 11 -16.32 -6.11 28.82
N GLY A 12 -16.81 -5.04 29.47
CA GLY A 12 -16.73 -4.87 30.92
C GLY A 12 -15.37 -4.43 31.44
N VAL A 13 -14.46 -3.96 30.57
CA VAL A 13 -13.14 -3.45 30.96
C VAL A 13 -13.20 -1.93 31.04
N SER A 14 -12.84 -1.35 32.20
CA SER A 14 -12.79 0.11 32.35
C SER A 14 -11.65 0.69 31.52
N ALA A 15 -11.98 1.49 30.52
CA ALA A 15 -11.03 2.09 29.61
C ALA A 15 -11.34 3.57 29.37
N THR A 16 -10.34 4.36 29.06
CA THR A 16 -10.53 5.75 28.61
C THR A 16 -9.40 6.15 27.66
N PHE A 17 -9.48 7.36 27.11
CA PHE A 17 -8.38 7.97 26.39
C PHE A 17 -8.08 9.37 26.93
N LEU A 18 -6.82 9.78 26.85
CA LEU A 18 -6.41 11.14 27.18
C LEU A 18 -5.53 11.69 26.05
N GLY A 19 -5.94 12.82 25.49
CA GLY A 19 -5.34 13.49 24.33
C GLY A 19 -6.19 14.67 23.87
N GLU A 20 -5.84 15.31 22.76
CA GLU A 20 -6.50 16.56 22.31
C GLU A 20 -8.01 16.47 22.11
N LYS A 21 -8.51 15.30 21.68
CA LYS A 21 -9.95 15.06 21.46
C LYS A 21 -10.74 14.78 22.75
N GLN A 22 -10.10 14.74 23.91
CA GLN A 22 -10.77 14.47 25.18
C GLN A 22 -11.42 15.77 25.70
N THR A 23 -12.76 15.78 25.77
CA THR A 23 -13.54 16.94 26.20
C THR A 23 -13.84 16.92 27.70
N ASP A 24 -13.85 15.74 28.33
CA ASP A 24 -14.09 15.60 29.76
C ASP A 24 -12.83 15.94 30.57
N LYS A 25 -12.88 17.08 31.27
CA LYS A 25 -11.79 17.59 32.09
C LYS A 25 -11.59 16.82 33.40
N SER A 26 -12.53 15.96 33.80
CA SER A 26 -12.42 15.12 35.00
C SER A 26 -11.51 13.91 34.79
N ILE A 27 -11.33 13.46 33.53
CA ILE A 27 -10.60 12.24 33.18
C ILE A 27 -9.21 12.14 33.81
N PRO A 28 -8.34 13.18 33.80
CA PRO A 28 -7.04 13.09 34.46
C PRO A 28 -7.11 12.77 35.96
N ALA A 29 -8.07 13.35 36.70
CA ALA A 29 -8.22 13.08 38.13
C ALA A 29 -8.67 11.63 38.37
N ARG A 30 -9.65 11.17 37.59
CA ARG A 30 -10.17 9.79 37.62
C ARG A 30 -9.11 8.76 37.23
N ILE A 31 -8.22 9.10 36.29
CA ILE A 31 -7.03 8.29 35.99
C ILE A 31 -6.13 8.22 37.22
N ILE A 32 -5.77 9.35 37.85
CA ILE A 32 -4.92 9.36 39.05
C ILE A 32 -5.52 8.53 40.19
N GLU A 33 -6.85 8.55 40.35
CA GLU A 33 -7.59 7.76 41.34
C GLU A 33 -7.66 6.25 41.02
N GLY A 34 -7.25 5.84 39.82
CA GLY A 34 -7.18 4.43 39.42
C GLY A 34 -8.52 3.84 38.94
N GLU A 35 -9.45 4.67 38.46
CA GLU A 35 -10.77 4.20 37.97
C GLU A 35 -10.68 3.35 36.69
N PHE A 36 -9.62 3.53 35.89
CA PHE A 36 -9.46 2.90 34.59
C PHE A 36 -8.37 1.83 34.59
N SER A 37 -8.68 0.68 34.00
CA SER A 37 -7.73 -0.40 33.79
C SER A 37 -6.81 -0.15 32.60
N ILE A 38 -7.32 0.54 31.56
CA ILE A 38 -6.59 0.86 30.33
C ILE A 38 -6.78 2.34 29.97
N VAL A 39 -5.70 3.05 29.66
CA VAL A 39 -5.74 4.46 29.24
C VAL A 39 -5.00 4.60 27.92
N PHE A 40 -5.72 4.96 26.86
CA PHE A 40 -5.16 5.20 25.53
C PHE A 40 -4.63 6.62 25.39
N SER A 41 -3.56 6.77 24.59
CA SER A 41 -3.02 8.06 24.23
C SER A 41 -2.33 8.06 22.88
N SER A 42 -2.13 9.25 22.33
CA SER A 42 -1.23 9.46 21.21
C SER A 42 0.17 9.84 21.72
N PRO A 43 1.24 9.56 20.95
CA PRO A 43 2.61 9.93 21.34
C PRO A 43 2.76 11.41 21.68
N GLU A 44 2.12 12.28 20.91
CA GLU A 44 2.12 13.73 21.09
C GLU A 44 1.55 14.11 22.46
N ALA A 45 0.44 13.49 22.87
CA ALA A 45 -0.21 13.78 24.12
C ALA A 45 0.60 13.30 25.34
N VAL A 46 1.21 12.12 25.26
CA VAL A 46 1.99 11.55 26.38
C VAL A 46 3.28 12.33 26.61
N LEU A 47 3.95 12.76 25.53
CA LEU A 47 5.22 13.49 25.63
C LEU A 47 5.04 14.96 25.99
N ASN A 48 3.86 15.53 25.73
CA ASN A 48 3.54 16.87 26.18
C ASN A 48 3.38 16.89 27.72
N LYS A 49 4.04 17.84 28.40
CA LYS A 49 4.18 17.91 29.88
C LYS A 49 2.89 18.27 30.64
N GLY A 50 1.72 18.07 30.01
CA GLY A 50 0.42 18.39 30.57
C GLY A 50 -0.12 17.33 31.56
N PRO A 51 -1.43 17.02 31.52
CA PRO A 51 -2.08 16.13 32.50
C PRO A 51 -1.50 14.72 32.53
N TRP A 52 -0.96 14.23 31.40
CA TRP A 52 -0.35 12.91 31.29
C TRP A 52 0.79 12.66 32.26
N ARG A 53 1.70 13.64 32.39
CA ARG A 53 2.86 13.51 33.28
C ARG A 53 2.41 13.23 34.72
N ARG A 54 1.34 13.90 35.17
CA ARG A 54 0.76 13.69 36.52
C ARG A 54 0.09 12.33 36.63
N CYS A 55 -0.71 11.92 35.64
CA CYS A 55 -1.39 10.63 35.62
C CYS A 55 -0.42 9.46 35.81
N ILE A 56 0.76 9.51 35.17
CA ILE A 56 1.76 8.44 35.24
C ILE A 56 2.81 8.61 36.34
N THR A 57 2.70 9.60 37.23
CA THR A 57 3.62 9.76 38.37
C THR A 57 2.95 9.94 39.72
N GLN A 58 1.63 9.95 39.77
CA GLN A 58 0.88 10.23 40.98
C GLN A 58 -0.32 9.30 41.11
N GLY A 59 -0.69 9.06 42.36
CA GLY A 59 -1.92 8.35 42.72
C GLY A 59 -1.90 6.86 42.45
N VAL A 60 -3.09 6.27 42.59
CA VAL A 60 -3.35 4.84 42.55
C VAL A 60 -2.95 4.23 41.21
N PHE A 61 -3.12 4.96 40.11
CA PHE A 61 -2.78 4.45 38.78
C PHE A 61 -1.28 4.27 38.59
N HIS A 62 -0.45 5.23 39.00
CA HIS A 62 1.00 5.07 38.97
C HIS A 62 1.46 3.87 39.81
N ASP A 63 0.94 3.76 41.04
CA ASP A 63 1.34 2.70 41.97
C ASP A 63 0.96 1.30 41.46
N ASN A 64 -0.08 1.23 40.62
CA ASN A 64 -0.55 0.00 40.00
C ASN A 64 -0.16 -0.16 38.53
N LEU A 65 0.66 0.74 37.95
CA LEU A 65 1.00 0.74 36.54
C LEU A 65 1.83 -0.51 36.18
N LYS A 66 1.20 -1.48 35.52
CA LYS A 66 1.83 -2.78 35.17
C LYS A 66 2.62 -2.73 33.87
N ALA A 67 2.08 -2.04 32.86
CA ALA A 67 2.69 -2.00 31.54
C ALA A 67 2.46 -0.67 30.82
N VAL A 68 3.41 -0.31 29.96
CA VAL A 68 3.26 0.66 28.88
C VAL A 68 3.23 -0.12 27.58
N VAL A 69 2.16 0.01 26.80
CA VAL A 69 1.99 -0.68 25.53
C VAL A 69 2.16 0.33 24.40
N ILE A 70 3.09 0.07 23.49
CA ILE A 70 3.30 0.85 22.27
C ILE A 70 2.78 0.02 21.11
N ASP A 71 1.64 0.44 20.57
CA ASP A 71 1.01 -0.17 19.41
C ASP A 71 1.58 0.44 18.11
N GLU A 72 1.54 -0.34 17.02
CA GLU A 72 2.08 0.03 15.71
C GLU A 72 3.50 0.63 15.73
N ALA A 73 4.38 0.00 16.50
CA ALA A 73 5.74 0.50 16.75
C ALA A 73 6.60 0.65 15.49
N HIS A 74 6.22 0.06 14.35
CA HIS A 74 6.88 0.30 13.07
C HIS A 74 6.88 1.79 12.68
N CYS A 75 5.93 2.59 13.16
CA CYS A 75 5.89 4.04 12.96
C CYS A 75 7.15 4.78 13.47
N ILE A 76 7.95 4.17 14.35
CA ILE A 76 9.27 4.71 14.79
C ILE A 76 10.26 4.82 13.63
N THR A 77 10.13 3.96 12.63
CA THR A 77 11.15 3.75 11.60
C THR A 77 10.68 4.17 10.22
N GLN A 78 9.37 4.37 10.05
CA GLN A 78 8.73 4.39 8.76
C GLN A 78 8.26 5.81 8.38
N TRP A 79 8.59 6.16 7.12
CA TRP A 79 8.11 7.23 6.23
C TRP A 79 8.74 8.62 6.36
N GLY A 80 9.32 9.12 5.25
CA GLY A 80 9.86 10.47 5.07
C GLY A 80 8.99 11.62 5.62
N GLY A 81 8.24 12.33 4.79
CA GLY A 81 7.50 13.53 5.20
C GLY A 81 6.39 13.32 6.25
N GLU A 82 6.04 12.08 6.57
CA GLU A 82 4.98 11.69 7.52
C GLU A 82 5.51 11.05 8.82
N PHE A 83 6.83 11.03 9.05
CA PHE A 83 7.42 10.59 10.31
C PHE A 83 6.84 11.38 11.49
N ARG A 84 6.12 10.68 12.37
CA ARG A 84 5.71 11.22 13.67
C ARG A 84 6.90 11.20 14.61
N LYS A 85 7.63 12.32 14.63
CA LYS A 85 8.84 12.52 15.44
C LYS A 85 8.65 12.15 16.90
N GLU A 86 7.43 12.26 17.40
CA GLU A 86 7.05 11.91 18.77
C GLU A 86 7.27 10.43 19.08
N TYR A 87 7.08 9.51 18.13
CA TYR A 87 7.40 8.10 18.34
C TYR A 87 8.86 7.87 18.72
N SER A 88 9.80 8.69 18.19
CA SER A 88 11.22 8.54 18.52
C SER A 88 11.60 8.95 19.94
N HIS A 89 10.72 9.69 20.63
CA HIS A 89 10.96 10.15 21.99
C HIS A 89 10.23 9.28 23.04
N LEU A 90 9.47 8.27 22.62
CA LEU A 90 8.75 7.39 23.56
C LEU A 90 9.67 6.61 24.51
N GLY A 91 10.95 6.42 24.15
CA GLY A 91 11.96 5.86 25.04
C GLY A 91 12.15 6.68 26.33
N GLU A 92 11.90 7.99 26.30
CA GLU A 92 12.01 8.88 27.46
C GLU A 92 11.07 8.48 28.61
N LEU A 93 9.95 7.81 28.29
CA LEU A 93 9.01 7.33 29.30
C LEU A 93 9.63 6.32 30.26
N ARG A 94 10.68 5.60 29.85
CA ARG A 94 11.41 4.70 30.76
C ARG A 94 12.08 5.43 31.91
N SER A 95 12.51 6.67 31.70
CA SER A 95 13.06 7.52 32.77
C SER A 95 11.98 7.96 33.76
N VAL A 96 10.72 7.99 33.32
CA VAL A 96 9.57 8.37 34.13
C VAL A 96 9.01 7.20 34.92
N VAL A 97 8.91 6.02 34.29
CA VAL A 97 8.35 4.79 34.85
C VAL A 97 9.36 3.63 34.75
N PRO A 98 10.52 3.70 35.44
CA PRO A 98 11.64 2.78 35.23
C PRO A 98 11.36 1.33 35.66
N LYS A 99 10.35 1.10 36.51
CA LYS A 99 9.98 -0.24 36.99
C LYS A 99 8.88 -0.90 36.15
N THR A 100 8.28 -0.16 35.21
CA THR A 100 7.13 -0.63 34.44
C THR A 100 7.57 -1.45 33.24
N THR A 101 6.84 -2.51 32.93
CA THR A 101 7.10 -3.35 31.76
C THR A 101 6.71 -2.60 30.49
N PHE A 102 7.53 -2.65 29.45
CA PHE A 102 7.18 -2.10 28.14
C PHE A 102 6.86 -3.24 27.19
N VAL A 103 5.71 -3.14 26.54
CA VAL A 103 5.25 -4.07 25.51
C VAL A 103 5.18 -3.31 24.20
N THR A 104 5.80 -3.85 23.16
CA THR A 104 5.87 -3.21 21.85
C THR A 104 5.25 -4.14 20.84
N LEU A 105 4.21 -3.66 20.16
CA LEU A 105 3.39 -4.41 19.22
C LEU A 105 3.54 -3.80 17.83
N THR A 106 3.68 -4.65 16.82
CA THR A 106 3.65 -4.24 15.41
C THR A 106 3.32 -5.45 14.55
N ALA A 107 2.54 -5.25 13.50
CA ALA A 107 2.22 -6.30 12.54
C ALA A 107 3.38 -6.59 11.58
N THR A 108 4.13 -5.56 11.20
CA THR A 108 5.22 -5.63 10.21
C THR A 108 6.50 -5.04 10.80
N ALA A 109 7.56 -5.83 10.91
CA ALA A 109 8.87 -5.36 11.32
C ALA A 109 9.98 -6.23 10.73
N THR A 110 10.77 -5.65 9.83
CA THR A 110 12.02 -6.25 9.35
C THR A 110 13.10 -6.23 10.44
N ARG A 111 14.23 -6.89 10.22
CA ARG A 111 15.36 -6.87 11.17
C ARG A 111 15.89 -5.47 11.45
N SER A 112 15.95 -4.61 10.42
CA SER A 112 16.37 -3.21 10.59
C SER A 112 15.36 -2.48 11.45
N ILE A 113 14.07 -2.56 11.08
CA ILE A 113 12.98 -1.91 11.82
C ILE A 113 12.99 -2.34 13.29
N LYS A 114 13.11 -3.65 13.55
CA LYS A 114 13.20 -4.18 14.92
C LYS A 114 14.39 -3.61 15.67
N LYS A 115 15.58 -3.55 15.06
CA LYS A 115 16.78 -2.98 15.69
C LYS A 115 16.58 -1.50 16.00
N ASP A 116 15.94 -0.76 15.10
CA ASP A 116 15.69 0.67 15.25
C ASP A 116 14.63 0.95 16.32
N ILE A 117 13.53 0.17 16.37
CA ILE A 117 12.54 0.20 17.44
C ILE A 117 13.22 -0.04 18.79
N MET A 118 14.02 -1.12 18.89
CA MET A 118 14.69 -1.50 20.13
C MET A 118 15.66 -0.42 20.60
N LYS A 119 16.44 0.16 19.68
CA LYS A 119 17.35 1.26 19.98
C LYS A 119 16.60 2.51 20.44
N THR A 120 15.54 2.89 19.71
CA THR A 120 14.80 4.14 19.94
C THR A 120 13.98 4.09 21.22
N LEU A 121 13.41 2.93 21.54
CA LEU A 121 12.68 2.70 22.78
C LEU A 121 13.57 2.31 23.95
N ASP A 122 14.90 2.40 23.81
CA ASP A 122 15.88 2.02 24.84
C ASP A 122 15.60 0.63 25.44
N MET A 123 15.37 -0.34 24.56
CA MET A 123 15.11 -1.74 24.89
C MET A 123 16.40 -2.56 24.83
N ASP A 124 16.77 -3.19 25.94
CA ASP A 124 17.90 -4.11 25.98
C ASP A 124 17.57 -5.40 25.23
N MET A 125 18.23 -5.59 24.07
CA MET A 125 18.09 -6.78 23.22
C MET A 125 18.34 -8.10 23.95
N LYS A 126 19.17 -8.12 25.01
CA LYS A 126 19.49 -9.35 25.76
C LYS A 126 18.43 -9.69 26.80
N LYS A 127 17.67 -8.71 27.28
CA LYS A 127 16.64 -8.87 28.32
C LYS A 127 15.23 -8.87 27.77
N THR A 128 15.05 -8.50 26.51
CA THR A 128 13.75 -8.40 25.87
C THR A 128 13.35 -9.76 25.30
N CYS A 129 12.22 -10.29 25.78
CA CYS A 129 11.59 -11.43 25.14
C CYS A 129 10.98 -10.97 23.81
N ILE A 130 11.46 -11.55 22.70
CA ILE A 130 10.94 -11.27 21.37
C ILE A 130 10.05 -12.44 20.98
N ILE A 131 8.77 -12.13 20.78
CA ILE A 131 7.79 -13.05 20.20
C ILE A 131 7.58 -12.61 18.76
N SER A 132 7.92 -13.49 17.83
CA SER A 132 7.70 -13.27 16.39
C SER A 132 6.88 -14.43 15.87
N VAL A 133 5.73 -14.11 15.29
CA VAL A 133 4.84 -15.09 14.69
C VAL A 133 4.89 -14.86 13.19
N ILE A 134 4.96 -15.95 12.42
CA ILE A 134 4.84 -15.86 10.97
C ILE A 134 3.41 -15.42 10.66
N PRO A 135 3.21 -14.26 10.00
CA PRO A 135 1.88 -13.78 9.64
C PRO A 135 1.37 -14.55 8.42
N GLU A 136 1.44 -15.88 8.47
CA GLU A 136 0.98 -16.73 7.38
C GLU A 136 -0.53 -16.60 7.28
N ARG A 137 -0.98 -16.30 6.06
CA ARG A 137 -2.41 -16.25 5.72
C ARG A 137 -2.69 -17.44 4.82
N PRO A 138 -2.95 -18.64 5.39
CA PRO A 138 -3.10 -19.86 4.61
C PRO A 138 -4.27 -19.76 3.64
N ASN A 139 -5.25 -18.88 3.89
CA ASN A 139 -6.39 -18.62 3.02
C ASN A 139 -6.12 -17.57 1.92
N LEU A 140 -4.99 -16.87 1.91
CA LEU A 140 -4.70 -15.78 0.96
C LEU A 140 -3.74 -16.23 -0.14
N SER A 141 -4.18 -16.29 -1.39
CA SER A 141 -3.31 -16.65 -2.53
C SER A 141 -2.66 -15.41 -3.14
N TYR A 142 -1.35 -15.46 -3.40
CA TYR A 142 -0.59 -14.36 -4.00
C TYR A 142 -0.34 -14.58 -5.50
N TYR A 143 -0.51 -13.52 -6.28
CA TYR A 143 -0.21 -13.47 -7.71
C TYR A 143 0.59 -12.22 -8.05
N VAL A 144 1.45 -12.36 -9.05
CA VAL A 144 2.21 -11.27 -9.64
C VAL A 144 2.01 -11.36 -11.15
N GLN A 145 1.49 -10.29 -11.75
CA GLN A 145 1.13 -10.20 -13.16
C GLN A 145 1.87 -9.03 -13.81
N LYS A 146 2.54 -9.29 -14.94
CA LYS A 146 3.08 -8.22 -15.78
C LYS A 146 1.91 -7.48 -16.43
N SER A 147 1.96 -6.16 -16.40
CA SER A 147 0.98 -5.25 -16.98
C SER A 147 1.67 -4.34 -17.98
N SER A 148 1.04 -4.10 -19.12
CA SER A 148 1.40 -3.03 -20.06
C SER A 148 0.90 -1.66 -19.60
N LYS A 149 0.40 -1.54 -18.36
CA LYS A 149 -0.40 -0.42 -17.84
C LYS A 149 -1.69 -0.17 -18.62
N ASN A 150 -2.12 -1.11 -19.45
CA ASN A 150 -3.41 -1.02 -20.10
C ASN A 150 -4.51 -1.32 -19.07
N LEU A 151 -5.47 -0.40 -18.90
CA LEU A 151 -6.58 -0.55 -17.98
C LEU A 151 -7.44 -1.79 -18.29
N ALA A 152 -7.41 -2.28 -19.54
CA ALA A 152 -8.05 -3.52 -19.99
C ALA A 152 -7.53 -4.78 -19.25
N ASP A 153 -6.36 -4.73 -18.61
CA ASP A 153 -5.87 -5.81 -17.74
C ASP A 153 -6.86 -6.13 -16.59
N LEU A 154 -7.76 -5.19 -16.28
CA LEU A 154 -8.81 -5.28 -15.27
C LEU A 154 -10.22 -5.48 -15.86
N ASP A 155 -10.37 -5.71 -17.17
CA ASP A 155 -11.66 -5.97 -17.82
C ASP A 155 -12.43 -7.14 -17.21
N TRP A 156 -11.72 -8.15 -16.72
CA TRP A 156 -12.34 -9.26 -16.03
C TRP A 156 -13.09 -8.84 -14.77
N LEU A 157 -12.61 -7.81 -14.05
CA LEU A 157 -13.26 -7.31 -12.86
C LEU A 157 -14.49 -6.48 -13.23
N ILE A 158 -14.41 -5.73 -14.33
CA ILE A 158 -15.56 -5.03 -14.93
C ILE A 158 -16.63 -6.05 -15.33
N ASN A 159 -16.26 -7.12 -16.02
CA ASN A 159 -17.18 -8.19 -16.40
C ASN A 159 -17.81 -8.89 -15.18
N ASP A 160 -17.03 -9.13 -14.11
CA ASP A 160 -17.57 -9.64 -12.84
C ASP A 160 -18.60 -8.67 -12.25
N LEU A 161 -18.30 -7.36 -12.23
CA LEU A 161 -19.20 -6.31 -11.73
C LEU A 161 -20.49 -6.23 -12.55
N LEU A 162 -20.40 -6.32 -13.89
CA LEU A 162 -21.56 -6.37 -14.78
C LEU A 162 -22.41 -7.62 -14.57
N LYS A 163 -21.77 -8.76 -14.27
CA LYS A 163 -22.46 -10.05 -14.14
C LYS A 163 -23.09 -10.26 -12.77
N PHE A 164 -22.42 -9.83 -11.71
CA PHE A 164 -22.80 -10.14 -10.32
C PHE A 164 -23.25 -8.91 -9.53
N GLU A 165 -23.05 -7.69 -10.05
CA GLU A 165 -23.47 -6.42 -9.43
C GLU A 165 -23.08 -6.35 -7.94
N LYS A 166 -24.05 -6.11 -7.04
CA LYS A 166 -23.84 -6.05 -5.58
C LYS A 166 -23.39 -7.38 -4.95
N SER A 167 -23.50 -8.49 -5.68
CA SER A 167 -22.99 -9.81 -5.24
C SER A 167 -21.56 -10.07 -5.72
N THR A 168 -20.94 -9.12 -6.43
CA THR A 168 -19.54 -9.21 -6.82
C THR A 168 -18.65 -9.29 -5.59
N LYS A 169 -17.59 -10.10 -5.70
CA LYS A 169 -16.59 -10.25 -4.66
C LYS A 169 -15.98 -8.90 -4.28
N LYS A 170 -16.04 -8.55 -3.00
CA LYS A 170 -15.52 -7.26 -2.49
C LYS A 170 -14.03 -7.14 -2.80
N THR A 171 -13.68 -6.06 -3.48
CA THR A 171 -12.34 -5.84 -4.03
C THR A 171 -11.81 -4.47 -3.62
N ILE A 172 -10.56 -4.41 -3.16
CA ILE A 172 -9.81 -3.16 -2.95
C ILE A 172 -8.73 -3.06 -4.02
N ILE A 173 -8.63 -1.91 -4.68
CA ILE A 173 -7.55 -1.62 -5.63
C ILE A 173 -6.68 -0.48 -5.09
N TYR A 174 -5.42 -0.80 -4.79
CA TYR A 174 -4.39 0.16 -4.41
C TYR A 174 -3.71 0.72 -5.65
N CYS A 175 -3.70 2.04 -5.79
CA CYS A 175 -3.01 2.75 -6.86
C CYS A 175 -1.81 3.53 -6.30
N ARG A 176 -0.72 3.61 -7.06
CA ARG A 176 0.51 4.29 -6.59
C ARG A 176 0.36 5.81 -6.44
N ASN A 177 -0.49 6.42 -7.26
CA ASN A 177 -0.73 7.86 -7.26
C ASN A 177 -2.19 8.17 -7.59
N ILE A 178 -2.58 9.42 -7.32
CA ILE A 178 -3.95 9.90 -7.53
C ILE A 178 -4.36 9.83 -9.01
N VAL A 179 -3.45 10.12 -9.95
CA VAL A 179 -3.75 10.12 -11.38
C VAL A 179 -4.15 8.72 -11.85
N SER A 180 -3.38 7.70 -11.49
CA SER A 180 -3.72 6.30 -11.78
C SER A 180 -5.03 5.87 -11.11
N CYS A 181 -5.29 6.34 -9.89
CA CYS A 181 -6.56 6.07 -9.20
C CYS A 181 -7.75 6.70 -9.94
N SER A 182 -7.61 7.95 -10.39
CA SER A 182 -8.64 8.67 -11.13
C SER A 182 -8.89 8.04 -12.50
N ASN A 183 -7.84 7.72 -13.24
CA ASN A 183 -7.95 7.08 -14.56
C ASN A 183 -8.65 5.73 -14.45
N LEU A 184 -8.28 4.93 -13.44
CA LEU A 184 -8.91 3.63 -13.20
C LEU A 184 -10.38 3.78 -12.78
N TYR A 185 -10.68 4.75 -11.91
CA TYR A 185 -12.05 5.02 -11.49
C TYR A 185 -12.94 5.44 -12.68
N GLU A 186 -12.49 6.39 -13.51
CA GLU A 186 -13.25 6.82 -14.69
C GLU A 186 -13.39 5.69 -15.71
N TYR A 187 -12.36 4.87 -15.90
CA TYR A 187 -12.45 3.70 -16.78
C TYR A 187 -13.51 2.69 -16.31
N PHE A 188 -13.54 2.36 -15.03
CA PHE A 188 -14.58 1.50 -14.45
C PHE A 188 -15.96 2.13 -14.58
N ARG A 189 -16.07 3.43 -14.27
CA ARG A 189 -17.33 4.16 -14.34
C ARG A 189 -17.93 4.16 -15.74
N LEU A 190 -17.10 4.45 -16.75
CA LEU A 190 -17.52 4.45 -18.16
C LEU A 190 -17.88 3.04 -18.63
N SER A 191 -17.09 2.03 -18.27
CA SER A 191 -17.32 0.65 -18.70
C SER A 191 -18.54 -0.01 -18.07
N LEU A 192 -18.93 0.43 -16.86
CA LEU A 192 -20.12 -0.04 -16.16
C LEU A 192 -21.40 0.75 -16.52
N ASP A 193 -21.29 1.79 -17.35
CA ASP A 193 -22.32 2.81 -17.56
C ASP A 193 -22.92 3.31 -16.23
N ASP A 194 -22.08 3.40 -15.18
CA ASP A 194 -22.52 3.80 -13.84
C ASP A 194 -22.75 5.32 -13.81
N ARG A 195 -23.98 5.68 -14.20
CA ARG A 195 -24.53 7.05 -14.14
C ARG A 195 -25.30 7.31 -12.85
N SER A 196 -25.23 6.42 -11.85
CA SER A 196 -26.04 6.56 -10.65
C SER A 196 -25.69 7.82 -9.87
N GLU A 197 -26.64 8.77 -9.83
CA GLU A 197 -26.58 9.94 -8.95
C GLU A 197 -26.70 9.52 -7.47
N SER A 198 -27.40 8.41 -7.20
CA SER A 198 -27.54 7.84 -5.86
C SER A 198 -26.30 7.04 -5.48
N LEU A 199 -25.73 7.38 -4.31
CA LEU A 199 -24.54 6.73 -3.75
C LEU A 199 -24.81 5.26 -3.40
N ASP A 200 -26.00 4.92 -2.88
CA ASP A 200 -26.39 3.57 -2.43
C ASP A 200 -26.46 2.52 -3.56
N ASN A 201 -26.46 2.98 -4.82
CA ASN A 201 -26.52 2.13 -6.00
C ASN A 201 -25.18 2.03 -6.75
N ARG A 202 -24.14 2.75 -6.29
CA ARG A 202 -22.82 2.68 -6.94
C ARG A 202 -22.13 1.36 -6.62
N LEU A 203 -21.60 0.73 -7.65
CA LEU A 203 -20.83 -0.51 -7.53
C LEU A 203 -19.36 -0.26 -7.21
N ILE A 204 -18.89 0.97 -7.49
CA ILE A 204 -17.49 1.38 -7.34
C ILE A 204 -17.39 2.66 -6.53
N GLY A 205 -16.24 2.87 -5.87
CA GLY A 205 -15.95 4.08 -5.12
C GLY A 205 -14.46 4.41 -5.13
N MET A 206 -14.14 5.70 -5.11
CA MET A 206 -12.76 6.20 -5.05
C MET A 206 -12.51 6.86 -3.70
N PHE A 207 -11.46 6.42 -3.00
CA PHE A 207 -11.04 7.01 -1.73
C PHE A 207 -9.68 7.69 -1.86
N HIS A 208 -9.68 9.03 -1.87
CA HIS A 208 -8.47 9.84 -1.86
C HIS A 208 -8.69 11.13 -1.06
N ARG A 209 -7.60 11.78 -0.60
CA ARG A 209 -7.68 13.06 0.14
C ARG A 209 -8.47 14.13 -0.60
N SER A 210 -8.35 14.18 -1.91
CA SER A 210 -9.02 15.16 -2.79
C SER A 210 -10.43 14.75 -3.21
N THR A 211 -10.89 13.54 -2.87
CA THR A 211 -12.27 13.11 -3.14
C THR A 211 -13.24 13.96 -2.32
N ALA A 212 -14.39 14.32 -2.90
CA ALA A 212 -15.47 15.02 -2.17
C ALA A 212 -15.84 14.30 -0.87
N ASP A 213 -16.05 15.03 0.22
CA ASP A 213 -16.28 14.44 1.54
C ASP A 213 -17.51 13.55 1.57
N ILE A 214 -18.53 13.82 0.76
CA ILE A 214 -19.71 12.94 0.66
C ILE A 214 -19.36 11.55 0.09
N ASN A 215 -18.47 11.48 -0.90
CA ASN A 215 -17.98 10.23 -1.47
C ASN A 215 -17.03 9.54 -0.48
N LYS A 216 -16.18 10.30 0.23
CA LYS A 216 -15.35 9.72 1.30
C LYS A 216 -16.22 9.13 2.39
N SER A 217 -17.23 9.85 2.86
CA SER A 217 -18.16 9.37 3.88
C SER A 217 -18.94 8.17 3.39
N HIS A 218 -19.38 8.11 2.12
CA HIS A 218 -20.06 6.93 1.59
C HIS A 218 -19.14 5.71 1.48
N VAL A 219 -17.95 5.87 0.87
CA VAL A 219 -16.95 4.81 0.83
C VAL A 219 -16.59 4.42 2.25
N LEU A 220 -16.40 5.39 3.14
CA LEU A 220 -16.17 5.11 4.54
C LEU A 220 -17.36 4.42 5.15
N ASP A 221 -18.62 4.79 5.00
CA ASP A 221 -19.79 4.15 5.64
C ASP A 221 -20.01 2.72 5.17
N GLU A 222 -19.86 2.47 3.86
CA GLU A 222 -19.82 1.13 3.27
C GLU A 222 -18.62 0.32 3.81
N PHE A 223 -17.54 0.99 4.20
CA PHE A 223 -16.34 0.38 4.80
C PHE A 223 -16.27 0.44 6.36
N GLN A 224 -17.00 1.34 7.04
CA GLN A 224 -16.83 1.84 8.43
C GLN A 224 -17.78 1.17 9.38
N LYS A 225 -18.82 0.50 8.86
CA LYS A 225 -19.49 -0.53 9.65
C LYS A 225 -18.48 -1.55 10.21
N LEU A 226 -17.27 -1.62 9.67
CA LEU A 226 -16.21 -2.51 10.12
C LEU A 226 -14.82 -1.85 9.96
N ASP A 227 -14.20 -1.40 11.07
CA ASP A 227 -12.73 -1.22 11.18
C ASP A 227 -11.92 -2.45 10.69
N ASN A 228 -12.63 -3.55 10.45
CA ASN A 228 -12.15 -4.82 10.00
C ASN A 228 -13.17 -5.48 9.05
N ILE A 229 -13.30 -5.03 7.79
CA ILE A 229 -14.17 -5.70 6.80
C ILE A 229 -13.66 -7.14 6.62
N PRO A 230 -14.35 -8.16 7.16
CA PRO A 230 -13.80 -9.48 7.25
C PRO A 230 -13.84 -10.19 5.88
N ASP A 231 -14.78 -9.77 5.01
CA ASP A 231 -15.16 -10.42 3.76
C ASP A 231 -14.58 -9.73 2.50
N ILE A 232 -13.44 -9.04 2.60
CA ILE A 232 -12.70 -8.61 1.40
C ILE A 232 -12.08 -9.85 0.74
N GLU A 233 -12.52 -10.20 -0.46
CA GLU A 233 -12.04 -11.40 -1.15
C GLU A 233 -10.86 -11.11 -2.09
N ARG A 234 -10.68 -9.85 -2.51
CA ARG A 234 -9.65 -9.46 -3.49
C ARG A 234 -8.94 -8.17 -3.05
N VAL A 235 -7.61 -8.19 -3.08
CA VAL A 235 -6.77 -6.99 -2.98
C VAL A 235 -5.87 -6.92 -4.20
N ILE A 236 -5.95 -5.82 -4.94
CA ILE A 236 -5.20 -5.61 -6.18
C ILE A 236 -4.26 -4.42 -5.98
N HIS A 237 -3.00 -4.57 -6.36
CA HIS A 237 -2.02 -3.49 -6.44
C HIS A 237 -1.83 -3.11 -7.90
N TRP A 238 -2.37 -1.96 -8.32
CA TRP A 238 -2.19 -1.40 -9.65
C TRP A 238 -0.92 -0.53 -9.69
N GLY A 239 0.13 -1.09 -10.30
CA GLY A 239 1.42 -0.43 -10.47
C GLY A 239 2.43 -0.73 -9.37
N GLY A 240 2.37 -1.89 -8.71
CA GLY A 240 3.38 -2.35 -7.74
C GLY A 240 3.49 -1.55 -6.41
N PRO A 241 3.53 -2.22 -5.24
CA PRO A 241 3.70 -1.56 -3.94
C PRO A 241 5.09 -0.89 -3.82
N ARG A 242 5.23 0.11 -2.94
CA ARG A 242 6.54 0.78 -2.76
C ARG A 242 7.54 -0.08 -1.98
N GLY A 243 7.05 -0.86 -1.03
CA GLY A 243 7.82 -1.78 -0.18
C GLY A 243 7.02 -3.04 0.17
N LEU A 244 7.72 -4.11 0.55
CA LEU A 244 7.09 -5.38 0.91
C LEU A 244 6.34 -5.32 2.25
N GLU A 245 6.70 -4.40 3.16
CA GLU A 245 5.91 -4.19 4.39
C GLU A 245 4.54 -3.60 4.07
N GLN A 246 4.51 -2.57 3.23
CA GLN A 246 3.27 -1.96 2.76
C GLN A 246 2.41 -3.01 2.04
N PHE A 247 3.02 -3.77 1.12
CA PHE A 247 2.36 -4.87 0.43
C PHE A 247 1.76 -5.89 1.40
N SER A 248 2.54 -6.34 2.40
CA SER A 248 2.09 -7.32 3.38
C SER A 248 0.90 -6.81 4.21
N GLN A 249 0.91 -5.53 4.59
CA GLN A 249 -0.18 -4.93 5.35
C GLN A 249 -1.45 -4.77 4.52
N GLU A 250 -1.31 -4.29 3.29
CA GLU A 250 -2.41 -4.04 2.34
C GLU A 250 -3.04 -5.36 1.86
N SER A 251 -2.23 -6.33 1.43
CA SER A 251 -2.70 -7.67 1.03
C SER A 251 -3.37 -8.41 2.21
N GLY A 252 -2.89 -8.22 3.44
CA GLY A 252 -3.46 -8.80 4.65
C GLY A 252 -4.86 -8.28 5.03
N ARG A 253 -5.40 -7.31 4.30
CA ARG A 253 -6.81 -6.88 4.42
C ARG A 253 -7.78 -7.88 3.80
N ALA A 254 -7.34 -8.67 2.83
CA ALA A 254 -8.16 -9.73 2.23
C ALA A 254 -8.32 -10.93 3.19
N GLY A 255 -9.47 -11.61 3.11
CA GLY A 255 -9.76 -12.90 3.75
C GLY A 255 -9.58 -12.87 5.27
N ARG A 256 -10.15 -11.89 5.96
CA ARG A 256 -10.06 -11.80 7.43
C ARG A 256 -11.14 -12.62 8.13
N ASP A 257 -12.18 -13.01 7.41
CA ASP A 257 -13.17 -14.04 7.77
C ASP A 257 -12.62 -15.48 7.67
N GLY A 258 -11.38 -15.64 7.21
CA GLY A 258 -10.73 -16.94 7.01
C GLY A 258 -11.13 -17.63 5.70
N ARG A 259 -12.03 -17.04 4.89
CA ARG A 259 -12.37 -17.56 3.57
C ARG A 259 -11.23 -17.33 2.59
N SER A 260 -11.20 -18.12 1.53
CA SER A 260 -10.18 -17.98 0.49
C SER A 260 -10.26 -16.60 -0.17
N ALA A 261 -9.11 -15.93 -0.22
CA ALA A 261 -8.98 -14.60 -0.79
C ALA A 261 -7.73 -14.53 -1.69
N VAL A 262 -7.64 -13.48 -2.49
CA VAL A 262 -6.57 -13.30 -3.47
C VAL A 262 -5.93 -11.92 -3.33
N SER A 263 -4.61 -11.88 -3.40
CA SER A 263 -3.83 -10.65 -3.58
C SER A 263 -3.07 -10.69 -4.90
N ILE A 264 -3.23 -9.66 -5.74
CA ILE A 264 -2.65 -9.58 -7.09
C ILE A 264 -1.81 -8.31 -7.18
N ILE A 265 -0.56 -8.43 -7.61
CA ILE A 265 0.26 -7.29 -8.02
C ILE A 265 0.26 -7.21 -9.55
N TYR A 266 -0.24 -6.11 -10.11
CA TYR A 266 0.03 -5.73 -11.49
C TYR A 266 1.25 -4.80 -11.51
N PHE A 267 2.27 -5.18 -12.28
CA PHE A 267 3.49 -4.38 -12.42
C PHE A 267 3.88 -4.21 -13.88
N SER A 268 4.36 -3.02 -14.23
CA SER A 268 5.03 -2.77 -15.51
C SER A 268 6.55 -2.69 -15.34
N GLY A 269 7.28 -2.66 -16.45
CA GLY A 269 8.72 -2.39 -16.44
C GLY A 269 9.06 -1.07 -15.74
N TYR A 270 8.27 -0.01 -16.02
CA TYR A 270 8.39 1.28 -15.35
C TYR A 270 8.22 1.17 -13.83
N ASP A 271 7.27 0.35 -13.36
CA ASP A 271 7.00 0.23 -11.92
C ASP A 271 8.13 -0.44 -11.16
N LEU A 272 8.88 -1.30 -11.85
CA LEU A 272 10.05 -1.98 -11.32
C LEU A 272 11.36 -1.20 -11.53
N ALA A 273 11.33 -0.08 -12.25
CA ALA A 273 12.51 0.75 -12.47
C ALA A 273 13.10 1.30 -11.15
N LYS A 274 14.41 1.57 -11.14
CA LYS A 274 15.12 2.05 -9.95
C LYS A 274 14.58 3.42 -9.53
N GLY A 275 14.12 3.53 -8.28
CA GLY A 275 13.51 4.73 -7.72
C GLY A 275 11.98 4.69 -7.64
N ASN A 276 11.33 3.77 -8.37
CA ASN A 276 9.86 3.64 -8.37
C ASN A 276 9.34 2.59 -7.37
N CYS A 277 10.18 1.63 -6.97
CA CYS A 277 9.94 0.69 -5.89
C CYS A 277 11.25 0.29 -5.20
N SER A 278 11.12 -0.31 -4.01
CA SER A 278 12.22 -0.95 -3.28
C SER A 278 12.83 -2.11 -4.09
N GLU A 279 14.10 -2.42 -3.81
CA GLU A 279 14.80 -3.53 -4.45
C GLU A 279 14.12 -4.87 -4.15
N GLU A 280 13.60 -5.02 -2.94
CA GLU A 280 12.94 -6.22 -2.46
C GLU A 280 11.59 -6.44 -3.14
N VAL A 281 10.84 -5.37 -3.47
CA VAL A 281 9.64 -5.49 -4.32
C VAL A 281 10.02 -5.94 -5.73
N ARG A 282 11.12 -5.43 -6.30
CA ARG A 282 11.59 -5.87 -7.62
C ARG A 282 11.95 -7.34 -7.64
N GLU A 283 12.71 -7.80 -6.65
CA GLU A 283 13.05 -9.22 -6.50
C GLU A 283 11.80 -10.07 -6.30
N PHE A 284 10.85 -9.63 -5.46
CA PHE A 284 9.59 -10.32 -5.22
C PHE A 284 8.74 -10.46 -6.48
N CYS A 285 8.65 -9.43 -7.32
CA CYS A 285 7.88 -9.50 -8.57
C CYS A 285 8.56 -10.32 -9.66
N LYS A 286 9.88 -10.53 -9.60
CA LYS A 286 10.66 -11.27 -10.60
C LYS A 286 11.02 -12.70 -10.19
N THR A 287 10.79 -13.07 -8.94
CA THR A 287 11.17 -14.40 -8.43
C THR A 287 10.34 -15.51 -9.08
N GLU A 288 10.98 -16.65 -9.33
CA GLU A 288 10.32 -17.90 -9.70
C GLU A 288 10.05 -18.81 -8.49
N ASP A 289 10.55 -18.41 -7.30
CA ASP A 289 10.34 -19.14 -6.06
C ASP A 289 8.91 -18.94 -5.53
N CYS A 290 8.55 -19.68 -4.49
CA CYS A 290 7.26 -19.51 -3.84
C CYS A 290 7.14 -18.10 -3.25
N LEU A 291 6.18 -17.30 -3.75
CA LEU A 291 5.91 -15.94 -3.27
C LEU A 291 5.70 -15.88 -1.75
N ARG A 292 5.07 -16.90 -1.14
CA ARG A 292 4.92 -16.98 0.33
C ARG A 292 6.26 -17.10 1.03
N ASN A 293 7.14 -17.98 0.53
CA ASN A 293 8.48 -18.16 1.09
C ASN A 293 9.30 -16.88 0.94
N THR A 294 9.24 -16.23 -0.23
CA THR A 294 9.94 -14.96 -0.47
C THR A 294 9.46 -13.88 0.51
N LEU A 295 8.14 -13.76 0.73
CA LEU A 295 7.59 -12.81 1.70
C LEU A 295 8.00 -13.14 3.15
N CYS A 296 7.98 -14.42 3.55
CA CYS A 296 8.40 -14.85 4.88
C CYS A 296 9.91 -14.63 5.10
N ALA A 297 10.73 -14.92 4.08
CA ALA A 297 12.17 -14.72 4.10
C ALA A 297 12.53 -13.24 4.24
N TYR A 298 11.78 -12.35 3.58
CA TYR A 298 11.94 -10.90 3.72
C TYR A 298 11.80 -10.44 5.19
N PHE A 299 10.82 -10.97 5.92
CA PHE A 299 10.65 -10.68 7.35
C PHE A 299 11.63 -11.45 8.25
N GLN A 300 12.51 -12.29 7.69
CA GLN A 300 13.52 -13.07 8.41
C GLN A 300 12.96 -13.81 9.63
N LEU A 301 11.74 -14.32 9.47
CA LEU A 301 11.09 -15.12 10.49
C LEU A 301 11.83 -16.46 10.56
N ASP A 302 12.13 -16.93 11.76
CA ASP A 302 12.75 -18.24 11.94
C ASP A 302 11.77 -19.30 11.42
N THR A 303 12.07 -19.84 10.23
CA THR A 303 11.30 -20.90 9.60
C THR A 303 11.83 -22.28 9.97
N SER A 304 12.83 -22.39 10.84
CA SER A 304 13.32 -23.70 11.30
C SER A 304 12.21 -24.42 12.08
N GLY A 305 11.66 -25.47 11.46
CA GLY A 305 10.48 -26.19 11.96
C GLY A 305 9.14 -25.66 11.43
N TYR A 306 9.11 -24.55 10.69
CA TYR A 306 7.93 -24.06 9.99
C TYR A 306 7.95 -24.54 8.53
N SER A 307 7.43 -25.73 8.29
CA SER A 307 6.98 -26.09 6.95
C SER A 307 5.74 -25.25 6.66
N VAL A 308 5.82 -24.35 5.67
CA VAL A 308 4.64 -23.67 5.12
C VAL A 308 3.59 -24.74 4.87
N ILE A 309 2.54 -24.70 5.69
CA ILE A 309 1.44 -25.65 5.61
C ILE A 309 0.86 -25.44 4.22
N LYS A 310 1.18 -26.33 3.28
CA LYS A 310 0.43 -26.44 2.03
C LYS A 310 -0.99 -26.75 2.49
N PRO A 311 -1.96 -25.84 2.31
CA PRO A 311 -3.28 -26.12 2.82
C PRO A 311 -3.82 -27.35 2.10
N ASP A 312 -4.17 -28.36 2.89
CA ASP A 312 -5.10 -29.40 2.48
C ASP A 312 -6.40 -28.71 2.03
N PRO A 313 -7.10 -29.24 1.01
CA PRO A 313 -7.89 -28.48 0.07
C PRO A 313 -8.92 -27.50 0.66
N PRO A 314 -9.18 -26.38 -0.04
CA PRO A 314 -8.69 -26.03 -1.39
C PRO A 314 -7.27 -25.40 -1.41
N CYS A 315 -6.43 -25.77 -2.39
CA CYS A 315 -5.04 -25.27 -2.55
C CYS A 315 -5.02 -23.74 -2.75
N THR A 316 -4.43 -23.00 -1.81
CA THR A 316 -4.24 -21.53 -1.89
C THR A 316 -2.85 -21.18 -2.42
N CYS A 317 -2.46 -21.91 -3.44
CA CYS A 317 -1.12 -21.94 -3.97
C CYS A 317 -0.85 -20.63 -4.74
N CYS A 318 0.33 -20.01 -4.53
CA CYS A 318 0.69 -18.78 -5.22
C CYS A 318 0.92 -19.03 -6.72
N SER A 319 0.94 -17.98 -7.54
CA SER A 319 1.11 -18.07 -9.01
C SER A 319 2.28 -18.98 -9.41
N ASN A 320 3.45 -18.85 -8.76
CA ASN A 320 4.64 -19.66 -9.07
C ASN A 320 4.50 -21.14 -8.65
N CYS A 321 3.93 -21.41 -7.46
CA CYS A 321 3.73 -22.77 -6.98
C CYS A 321 2.68 -23.53 -7.79
N LYS A 322 1.68 -22.83 -8.36
CA LYS A 322 0.63 -23.43 -9.19
C LYS A 322 1.20 -24.16 -10.40
N LEU A 323 2.22 -23.60 -11.05
CA LEU A 323 2.87 -24.20 -12.23
C LEU A 323 3.47 -25.58 -11.94
N LYS A 324 3.86 -25.83 -10.69
CA LYS A 324 4.50 -27.07 -10.23
C LYS A 324 3.56 -27.91 -9.36
N CYS A 325 2.28 -27.54 -9.27
CA CYS A 325 1.33 -28.16 -8.35
C CYS A 325 0.63 -29.36 -9.00
N VAL A 326 0.51 -30.47 -8.26
CA VAL A 326 -0.12 -31.72 -8.72
C VAL A 326 -1.44 -32.03 -8.00
N CYS A 327 -2.02 -31.06 -7.29
CA CYS A 327 -3.17 -31.30 -6.40
C CYS A 327 -4.53 -31.45 -7.11
N GLY A 328 -4.61 -31.21 -8.42
CA GLY A 328 -5.87 -31.24 -9.20
C GLY A 328 -6.83 -30.07 -8.94
N PHE A 329 -6.72 -29.37 -7.80
CA PHE A 329 -7.53 -28.17 -7.48
C PHE A 329 -6.94 -26.86 -8.03
N CYS A 330 -5.64 -26.82 -8.34
CA CYS A 330 -4.99 -25.62 -8.88
C CYS A 330 -5.31 -25.34 -10.33
N SER A 331 -5.53 -26.39 -11.13
CA SER A 331 -5.84 -26.34 -12.56
C SER A 331 -7.26 -25.86 -12.86
N GLU A 332 -8.17 -25.90 -11.89
CA GLU A 332 -9.53 -25.39 -12.08
C GLU A 332 -9.69 -23.89 -11.81
N SER A 333 -8.64 -23.18 -11.34
CA SER A 333 -8.62 -21.75 -10.96
C SER A 333 -10.00 -21.08 -10.81
N GLN A 334 -10.85 -21.64 -9.94
CA GLN A 334 -12.23 -21.19 -9.73
C GLN A 334 -12.32 -19.80 -9.07
N PHE A 335 -11.18 -19.18 -8.74
CA PHE A 335 -11.14 -17.95 -7.94
C PHE A 335 -11.15 -16.64 -8.76
N LEU A 336 -10.57 -16.66 -9.96
CA LEU A 336 -10.68 -15.59 -10.96
C LEU A 336 -11.53 -16.01 -12.17
N GLY A 337 -11.99 -17.27 -12.22
CA GLY A 337 -12.73 -17.81 -13.36
C GLY A 337 -11.90 -17.97 -14.64
N ARG A 338 -10.57 -17.79 -14.57
CA ARG A 338 -9.66 -17.89 -15.72
C ARG A 338 -8.22 -18.21 -15.30
N GLU A 339 -7.44 -18.75 -16.23
CA GLU A 339 -5.97 -18.75 -16.16
C GLU A 339 -5.49 -17.30 -16.30
N LEU A 340 -4.73 -16.81 -15.33
CA LEU A 340 -3.90 -15.63 -15.55
C LEU A 340 -2.72 -16.10 -16.40
N ASP A 341 -2.45 -15.41 -17.52
CA ASP A 341 -1.30 -15.71 -18.36
C ASP A 341 -0.01 -15.57 -17.55
N ASN A 342 0.47 -16.72 -17.08
CA ASN A 342 1.77 -16.92 -16.47
C ASN A 342 2.83 -17.21 -17.55
N SER A 343 2.57 -16.87 -18.82
CA SER A 343 3.52 -17.08 -19.91
C SER A 343 4.86 -16.50 -19.47
N SER A 344 5.81 -17.40 -19.24
CA SER A 344 7.20 -17.11 -18.96
C SER A 344 7.72 -16.23 -20.09
N VAL A 345 7.75 -14.92 -19.91
CA VAL A 345 8.48 -14.02 -20.80
C VAL A 345 9.91 -13.97 -20.30
N LEU A 346 10.61 -15.09 -20.50
CA LEU A 346 11.98 -15.00 -20.97
C LEU A 346 11.89 -14.46 -22.40
N ASP A 347 12.80 -13.55 -22.73
CA ASP A 347 12.91 -12.82 -24.00
C ASP A 347 12.10 -11.52 -24.07
N GLU A 348 12.45 -10.60 -23.17
CA GLU A 348 12.86 -9.26 -23.60
C GLU A 348 13.78 -8.74 -22.51
N ASP A 349 15.08 -8.69 -22.82
CA ASP A 349 16.05 -7.96 -22.02
C ASP A 349 15.52 -6.55 -21.80
N PHE A 350 14.93 -6.30 -20.62
CA PHE A 350 14.70 -4.95 -20.14
C PHE A 350 16.06 -4.30 -20.06
N ASN A 351 16.38 -3.53 -21.10
CA ASN A 351 17.70 -3.00 -21.39
C ASN A 351 18.22 -2.26 -20.16
N THR A 352 19.05 -2.94 -19.39
CA THR A 352 19.69 -2.41 -18.20
C THR A 352 20.74 -1.40 -18.65
N GLY A 353 20.38 -0.11 -18.65
CA GLY A 353 21.36 0.96 -18.48
C GLY A 353 21.80 1.76 -19.71
N ILE A 354 21.13 1.65 -20.86
CA ILE A 354 21.36 2.60 -21.95
C ILE A 354 20.56 3.87 -21.64
N LYS A 355 21.24 5.00 -21.54
CA LYS A 355 20.63 6.33 -21.51
C LYS A 355 21.34 7.18 -22.57
N ARG A 356 20.61 8.00 -23.32
CA ARG A 356 21.25 9.01 -24.19
C ARG A 356 21.94 10.05 -23.30
N ASP A 357 23.15 10.46 -23.65
CA ASP A 357 23.81 11.57 -22.99
C ASP A 357 23.50 12.85 -23.77
N LEU A 358 22.55 13.63 -23.25
CA LEU A 358 22.09 14.88 -23.86
C LEU A 358 22.69 16.07 -23.13
N THR A 359 23.54 16.82 -23.84
CA THR A 359 24.09 18.09 -23.38
C THR A 359 22.99 19.14 -23.18
N LEU A 360 23.33 20.24 -22.49
CA LEU A 360 22.38 21.32 -22.22
C LEU A 360 21.96 22.05 -23.52
N GLU A 361 22.85 22.14 -24.52
CA GLU A 361 22.51 22.65 -25.85
C GLU A 361 21.58 21.71 -26.62
N GLN A 362 21.84 20.40 -26.60
CA GLN A 362 20.96 19.40 -27.21
C GLN A 362 19.56 19.41 -26.59
N ARG A 363 19.45 19.55 -25.27
CA ARG A 363 18.13 19.71 -24.62
C ARG A 363 17.39 20.97 -25.06
N ARG A 364 18.12 22.06 -25.31
CA ARG A 364 17.53 23.31 -25.82
C ARG A 364 17.06 23.13 -27.26
N LEU A 365 17.88 22.50 -28.11
CA LEU A 365 17.55 22.20 -29.50
C LEU A 365 16.34 21.27 -29.62
N LEU A 366 16.29 20.20 -28.81
CA LEU A 366 15.13 19.31 -28.76
C LEU A 366 13.85 20.05 -28.38
N ARG A 367 13.94 20.99 -27.42
CA ARG A 367 12.79 21.79 -27.03
C ARG A 367 12.32 22.73 -28.15
N GLU A 368 13.26 23.30 -28.91
CA GLU A 368 12.96 24.14 -30.09
C GLU A 368 12.28 23.29 -31.17
N ASN A 369 12.83 22.13 -31.51
CA ASN A 369 12.24 21.22 -32.50
C ASN A 369 10.81 20.76 -32.12
N LEU A 370 10.55 20.47 -30.85
CA LEU A 370 9.22 20.10 -30.38
C LEU A 370 8.22 21.26 -30.42
N LEU A 371 8.69 22.51 -30.24
CA LEU A 371 7.86 23.70 -30.41
C LEU A 371 7.52 23.92 -31.89
N ASP A 372 8.50 23.80 -32.78
CA ASP A 372 8.30 23.95 -34.22
C ASP A 372 7.32 22.88 -34.74
N TYR A 373 7.48 21.63 -34.29
CA TYR A 373 6.56 20.54 -34.61
C TYR A 373 5.14 20.79 -34.10
N LYS A 374 4.99 21.35 -32.90
CA LYS A 374 3.69 21.80 -32.38
C LYS A 374 3.08 22.90 -33.25
N GLU A 375 3.86 23.88 -33.70
CA GLU A 375 3.37 24.94 -34.59
C GLU A 375 2.87 24.36 -35.93
N CYS A 376 3.57 23.38 -36.51
CA CYS A 376 3.09 22.66 -37.69
C CYS A 376 1.74 21.97 -37.46
N LEU A 377 1.55 21.29 -36.33
CA LEU A 377 0.27 20.64 -35.99
C LEU A 377 -0.87 21.66 -35.83
N ILE A 378 -0.58 22.87 -35.36
CA ILE A 378 -1.57 23.97 -35.26
C ILE A 378 -1.94 24.47 -36.65
N GLU A 379 -0.97 24.63 -37.55
CA GLU A 379 -1.21 25.05 -38.94
C GLU A 379 -2.03 24.02 -39.73
N GLU A 380 -1.90 22.73 -39.39
CA GLU A 380 -2.68 21.63 -39.96
C GLU A 380 -4.06 21.43 -39.31
N GLU A 381 -4.45 22.31 -38.37
CA GLU A 381 -5.69 22.19 -37.58
C GLU A 381 -5.83 20.83 -36.85
N SER A 382 -4.71 20.20 -36.47
CA SER A 382 -4.70 18.90 -35.80
C SER A 382 -5.05 19.03 -34.31
N GLU A 383 -6.01 18.22 -33.84
CA GLU A 383 -6.39 18.15 -32.42
C GLU A 383 -5.23 17.68 -31.52
N LEU A 384 -4.24 16.97 -32.09
CA LEU A 384 -3.03 16.48 -31.41
C LEU A 384 -2.13 17.61 -30.89
N SER A 385 -2.25 18.83 -31.44
CA SER A 385 -1.53 20.01 -30.94
C SER A 385 -1.84 20.33 -29.47
N CYS A 386 -3.02 19.93 -28.97
CA CYS A 386 -3.40 20.10 -27.57
C CYS A 386 -2.60 19.21 -26.62
N GLU A 387 -2.00 18.11 -27.10
CA GLU A 387 -1.23 17.18 -26.27
C GLU A 387 0.20 17.71 -25.98
N LEU A 388 0.66 18.68 -26.77
CA LEU A 388 2.00 19.29 -26.65
C LEU A 388 1.97 20.62 -25.87
N GLU A 389 1.31 20.67 -24.72
CA GLU A 389 1.39 21.84 -23.83
C GLU A 389 2.82 22.08 -23.31
N ASP A 390 3.15 23.31 -22.91
CA ASP A 390 4.51 23.67 -22.45
C ASP A 390 5.05 22.73 -21.35
N PHE A 391 4.17 22.27 -20.46
CA PHE A 391 4.53 21.29 -19.45
C PHE A 391 4.91 19.93 -20.06
N ALA A 392 4.16 19.45 -21.06
CA ALA A 392 4.46 18.19 -21.74
C ALA A 392 5.79 18.28 -22.49
N LEU A 393 6.04 19.39 -23.17
CA LEU A 393 7.32 19.69 -23.85
C LEU A 393 8.50 19.65 -22.88
N ASP A 394 8.42 20.39 -21.77
CA ASP A 394 9.47 20.42 -20.75
C ASP A 394 9.70 19.04 -20.12
N TYR A 395 8.62 18.27 -19.93
CA TYR A 395 8.68 16.92 -19.37
C TYR A 395 9.31 15.90 -20.32
N ILE A 396 9.01 15.97 -21.62
CA ILE A 396 9.64 15.16 -22.66
C ILE A 396 11.14 15.47 -22.72
N VAL A 397 11.53 16.74 -22.80
CA VAL A 397 12.95 17.17 -22.84
C VAL A 397 13.72 16.71 -21.60
N LYS A 398 13.09 16.77 -20.42
CA LYS A 398 13.70 16.32 -19.17
C LYS A 398 13.97 14.82 -19.17
N ASN A 399 13.09 14.03 -19.77
CA ASN A 399 13.12 12.56 -19.74
C ASN A 399 13.70 11.94 -21.02
N ALA A 400 13.96 12.72 -22.08
CA ALA A 400 14.55 12.31 -23.35
C ALA A 400 15.77 11.36 -23.26
N PRO A 401 16.66 11.46 -22.25
CA PRO A 401 17.71 10.46 -22.04
C PRO A 401 17.24 9.01 -21.91
N TYR A 402 15.98 8.80 -21.53
CA TYR A 402 15.38 7.50 -21.21
C TYR A 402 14.30 7.06 -22.21
N LEU A 403 14.04 7.83 -23.27
CA LEU A 403 12.97 7.58 -24.24
C LEU A 403 13.53 6.88 -25.49
N LEU A 404 13.85 5.60 -25.41
CA LEU A 404 14.61 4.88 -26.45
C LEU A 404 13.73 4.20 -27.51
N CYS A 405 12.44 4.09 -27.25
CA CYS A 405 11.45 3.54 -28.17
C CYS A 405 10.10 4.27 -28.03
N GLU A 406 9.17 4.01 -28.95
CA GLU A 406 7.85 4.65 -28.95
C GLU A 406 7.09 4.33 -27.66
N ASP A 407 7.21 3.09 -27.17
CA ASP A 407 6.63 2.65 -25.91
C ASP A 407 7.13 3.47 -24.71
N ASP A 408 8.39 3.91 -24.70
CA ASP A 408 8.92 4.77 -23.64
C ASP A 408 8.26 6.15 -23.67
N VAL A 409 8.01 6.71 -24.86
CA VAL A 409 7.33 8.00 -25.05
C VAL A 409 5.86 7.89 -24.62
N ILE A 410 5.16 6.84 -25.06
CA ILE A 410 3.77 6.55 -24.66
C ILE A 410 3.68 6.37 -23.13
N SER A 411 4.69 5.75 -22.52
CA SER A 411 4.71 5.49 -21.07
C SER A 411 4.73 6.75 -20.19
N LEU A 412 5.06 7.92 -20.76
CA LEU A 412 4.97 9.21 -20.08
C LEU A 412 3.51 9.59 -19.77
N GLY A 413 2.55 9.07 -20.54
CA GLY A 413 1.13 9.36 -20.39
C GLY A 413 0.77 10.82 -20.67
N LEU A 414 1.60 11.51 -21.47
CA LEU A 414 1.43 12.91 -21.84
C LEU A 414 0.97 13.08 -23.29
N VAL A 415 1.23 12.08 -24.14
CA VAL A 415 0.97 12.10 -25.57
C VAL A 415 0.38 10.76 -26.00
N SER A 416 -0.46 10.81 -27.03
CA SER A 416 -1.07 9.65 -27.67
C SER A 416 -0.03 8.80 -28.41
N PRO A 417 -0.34 7.52 -28.70
CA PRO A 417 0.51 6.67 -29.54
C PRO A 417 0.77 7.26 -30.93
N GLU A 418 -0.14 8.09 -31.42
CA GLU A 418 -0.06 8.74 -32.74
C GLU A 418 1.10 9.76 -32.80
N LEU A 419 1.37 10.46 -31.69
CA LEU A 419 2.50 11.41 -31.58
C LEU A 419 3.82 10.75 -31.15
N ALA A 420 3.77 9.52 -30.63
CA ALA A 420 4.93 8.90 -29.98
C ALA A 420 6.10 8.64 -30.95
N ALA A 421 5.79 8.23 -32.18
CA ALA A 421 6.78 7.99 -33.24
C ALA A 421 7.48 9.28 -33.68
N ASP A 422 6.72 10.36 -33.86
CA ASP A 422 7.27 11.65 -34.27
C ASP A 422 8.13 12.27 -33.16
N ILE A 423 7.67 12.21 -31.91
CA ILE A 423 8.45 12.67 -30.76
C ILE A 423 9.75 11.87 -30.60
N LEU A 424 9.70 10.54 -30.78
CA LEU A 424 10.91 9.72 -30.73
C LEU A 424 11.89 10.12 -31.82
N THR A 425 11.40 10.37 -33.04
CA THR A 425 12.22 10.83 -34.17
C THR A 425 12.92 12.15 -33.84
N LEU A 426 12.19 13.13 -33.28
CA LEU A 426 12.76 14.41 -32.86
C LEU A 426 13.82 14.26 -31.75
N ILE A 427 13.69 13.25 -30.88
CA ILE A 427 14.69 12.94 -29.86
C ILE A 427 15.93 12.29 -30.47
N GLU A 428 15.80 11.54 -31.56
CA GLU A 428 16.90 10.87 -32.24
C GLU A 428 17.71 11.79 -33.16
N GLU A 429 17.11 12.88 -33.61
CA GLU A 429 17.76 13.90 -34.45
C GLU A 429 18.72 14.82 -33.69
N VAL A 430 18.70 14.78 -32.36
CA VAL A 430 19.43 15.71 -31.46
C VAL A 430 20.47 14.97 -30.62
#